data_AF-A0A953SPL2-F1
#
_entry.id   AF-A0A953SPL2-F1
#
_cell.length_a   1.000
_cell.length_b   1.000
_cell.length_c   1.000
_cell.angle_alpha   90.00
_cell.angle_beta   90.00
_cell.angle_gamma   90.00
#
_symmetry.space_group_name_H-M   'P 1'
#
loop_
_entity.id
_entity.type
_entity.pdbx_description
1 polymer ?
#
loop_
_entity_poly.entity_id
_entity_poly.type
_entity_poly.pdbx_seq_one_letter_code
_entity_poly.pdbx_strand_id
1 'polypeptide(L)'
;MGIFRKILNFSPFGILVYTRKFPSSEKKIDYQERFLKFDIGKDEKVLDLGSGGEPFKYATHLLDYFLGKTQHRYNELKTNGLPFVVGDIQQLPYKDKTFDFVYSAHVIEHIDNPELACEEMMRVASRGYIEVPTRMSDIMFNFARMNHFHKWHISMAGNTLIFSEYNDWERKDTGDVEFFKIAHSMLPNSLKKAYRKNKNLYTNMFLWKDHFNYFVFDKLGNLISSNYKK
;
A
#
# COMPACT_ATOMS: atom_id res chain seq x y z
N MET A 1 25.60 9.59 -16.11
CA MET A 1 24.30 9.09 -16.61
C MET A 1 24.55 8.42 -17.95
N GLY A 2 24.69 7.08 -18.00
CA GLY A 2 25.15 6.36 -19.21
C GLY A 2 24.07 5.44 -19.77
N ILE A 3 23.71 5.62 -21.05
CA ILE A 3 22.91 4.66 -21.82
C ILE A 3 23.90 3.74 -22.53
N PHE A 4 23.89 2.45 -22.19
CA PHE A 4 24.65 1.45 -22.95
C PHE A 4 23.74 0.80 -23.99
N ARG A 5 24.20 0.80 -25.23
CA ARG A 5 23.53 0.19 -26.38
C ARG A 5 24.16 -1.19 -26.59
N LYS A 6 23.39 -2.26 -26.43
CA LYS A 6 23.83 -3.62 -26.81
C LYS A 6 22.84 -4.16 -27.82
N ILE A 7 23.31 -4.38 -29.04
CA ILE A 7 22.53 -4.99 -30.12
C ILE A 7 22.71 -6.49 -29.98
N LEU A 8 21.62 -7.22 -29.77
CA LEU A 8 21.59 -8.69 -29.84
C LEU A 8 20.95 -9.06 -31.17
N ASN A 9 21.76 -9.52 -32.12
CA ASN A 9 21.28 -9.95 -33.44
C ASN A 9 20.78 -11.39 -33.36
N PHE A 10 19.48 -11.56 -33.16
CA PHE A 10 18.77 -12.80 -33.46
C PHE A 10 17.56 -12.43 -34.33
N SER A 11 17.54 -12.91 -35.58
CA SER A 11 16.46 -12.73 -36.57
C SER A 11 16.38 -11.32 -37.21
N PRO A 12 15.80 -11.15 -38.43
CA PRO A 12 15.89 -9.90 -39.20
C PRO A 12 15.08 -8.73 -38.62
N PHE A 13 14.42 -8.93 -37.47
CA PHE A 13 13.82 -7.88 -36.67
C PHE A 13 14.71 -7.64 -35.44
N GLY A 14 15.67 -6.71 -35.57
CA GLY A 14 16.55 -6.36 -34.46
C GLY A 14 15.77 -5.79 -33.27
N ILE A 15 15.73 -6.51 -32.15
CA ILE A 15 15.18 -5.98 -30.89
C ILE A 15 16.24 -5.07 -30.27
N LEU A 16 15.95 -3.77 -30.23
CA LEU A 16 16.76 -2.78 -29.48
C LEU A 16 16.42 -2.88 -27.98
N VAL A 17 17.29 -3.54 -27.22
CA VAL A 17 17.19 -3.59 -25.75
C VAL A 17 17.96 -2.42 -25.14
N TYR A 18 17.24 -1.45 -24.58
CA TYR A 18 17.82 -0.37 -23.80
C TYR A 18 17.91 -0.75 -22.32
N THR A 19 19.10 -1.18 -21.85
CA THR A 19 19.34 -1.37 -20.42
C THR A 19 19.76 -0.04 -19.79
N ARG A 20 18.85 0.61 -19.08
CA ARG A 20 19.18 1.75 -18.21
C ARG A 20 19.52 1.17 -16.83
N LYS A 21 20.75 1.38 -16.33
CA LYS A 21 21.09 1.08 -14.94
C LYS A 21 20.23 1.97 -14.05
N PHE A 22 19.23 1.38 -13.40
CA PHE A 22 18.54 2.01 -12.28
C PHE A 22 19.27 1.62 -10.99
N PRO A 23 19.33 2.51 -9.99
CA PRO A 23 19.85 2.15 -8.69
C PRO A 23 19.09 0.93 -8.16
N SER A 24 19.83 -0.09 -7.74
CA SER A 24 19.33 -1.38 -7.29
C SER A 24 18.66 -1.34 -5.90
N SER A 25 18.36 -0.15 -5.35
CA SER A 25 17.99 0.03 -3.94
C SER A 25 17.00 1.18 -3.72
N GLU A 26 16.01 1.33 -4.59
CA GLU A 26 14.89 2.23 -4.30
C GLU A 26 14.09 1.63 -3.14
N LYS A 27 14.03 2.36 -2.01
CA LYS A 27 13.30 1.98 -0.80
C LYS A 27 11.80 2.02 -1.07
N LYS A 28 10.99 1.31 -0.27
CA LYS A 28 9.52 1.23 -0.43
C LYS A 28 8.86 2.60 -0.59
N ILE A 29 9.36 3.65 0.05
CA ILE A 29 8.70 4.98 0.08
C ILE A 29 9.09 5.88 -1.10
N ASP A 30 10.24 5.63 -1.74
CA ASP A 30 10.82 6.52 -2.76
C ASP A 30 9.94 6.67 -4.02
N TYR A 31 8.99 5.76 -4.24
CA TYR A 31 8.06 5.87 -5.36
C TYR A 31 6.82 6.69 -5.05
N GLN A 32 6.33 6.67 -3.80
CA GLN A 32 5.13 7.42 -3.41
C GLN A 32 5.36 8.92 -3.64
N GLU A 33 6.54 9.40 -3.28
CA GLU A 33 6.96 10.80 -3.46
C GLU A 33 7.16 11.23 -4.91
N ARG A 34 7.18 10.30 -5.87
CA ARG A 34 7.17 10.68 -7.30
C ARG A 34 5.81 11.17 -7.76
N PHE A 35 4.74 10.75 -7.08
CA PHE A 35 3.36 11.02 -7.48
C PHE A 35 2.67 11.99 -6.54
N LEU A 36 3.12 12.07 -5.28
CA LEU A 36 2.49 12.87 -4.25
C LEU A 36 3.55 13.61 -3.42
N LYS A 37 3.12 14.71 -2.80
CA LYS A 37 3.90 15.41 -1.78
C LYS A 37 3.20 15.25 -0.44
N PHE A 38 3.85 14.61 0.53
CA PHE A 38 3.28 14.40 1.87
C PHE A 38 3.14 15.69 2.68
N ASP A 39 3.95 16.70 2.39
CA ASP A 39 3.96 18.00 3.08
C ASP A 39 4.05 17.85 4.60
N ILE A 40 5.03 17.06 5.06
CA ILE A 40 5.32 16.82 6.47
C ILE A 40 6.45 17.74 6.93
N GLY A 41 6.17 18.58 7.92
CA GLY A 41 7.12 19.44 8.61
C GLY A 41 8.06 18.66 9.52
N LYS A 42 9.21 19.27 9.85
CA LYS A 42 10.27 18.62 10.63
C LYS A 42 9.85 18.24 12.06
N ASP A 43 8.96 19.04 12.65
CA ASP A 43 8.58 18.93 14.06
C ASP A 43 7.20 18.28 14.25
N GLU A 44 6.57 17.83 13.16
CA GLU A 44 5.27 17.17 13.21
C GLU A 44 5.35 15.74 13.74
N LYS A 45 4.31 15.33 14.46
CA LYS A 45 4.15 13.97 14.96
C LYS A 45 3.49 13.11 13.90
N VAL A 46 4.19 12.04 13.52
CA VAL A 46 3.78 11.11 12.47
C VAL A 46 3.64 9.72 13.05
N LEU A 47 2.44 9.15 12.95
CA LEU A 47 2.16 7.77 13.32
C LEU A 47 2.18 6.87 12.08
N ASP A 48 3.06 5.87 12.09
CA ASP A 48 3.09 4.79 11.09
C ASP A 48 2.31 3.58 11.59
N LEU A 49 1.18 3.30 10.95
CA LEU A 49 0.24 2.24 11.25
C LEU A 49 0.57 1.01 10.41
N GLY A 50 0.92 -0.09 11.08
CA GLY A 50 1.43 -1.30 10.43
C GLY A 50 2.88 -1.15 9.97
N SER A 51 3.73 -0.55 10.80
CA SER A 51 5.11 -0.16 10.43
C SER A 51 5.98 -1.31 9.95
N GLY A 52 5.71 -2.54 10.41
CA GLY A 52 6.39 -3.75 9.97
C GLY A 52 7.91 -3.66 10.02
N GLY A 53 8.57 -4.22 9.00
CA GLY A 53 10.04 -4.27 8.93
C GLY A 53 10.69 -3.11 8.17
N GLU A 54 9.89 -2.18 7.63
CA GLU A 54 10.36 -1.02 6.89
C GLU A 54 9.53 0.21 7.27
N PRO A 55 9.73 0.77 8.49
CA PRO A 55 8.98 1.93 8.95
C PRO A 55 9.02 3.12 8.00
N PHE A 56 7.95 3.89 7.99
CA PHE A 56 7.84 5.14 7.27
C PHE A 56 8.95 6.10 7.66
N LYS A 57 9.63 6.68 6.66
CA LYS A 57 10.85 7.46 6.86
C LYS A 57 10.64 8.77 7.65
N TYR A 58 9.41 9.28 7.69
CA TYR A 58 9.02 10.45 8.48
C TYR A 58 8.35 10.08 9.80
N ALA A 59 8.23 8.78 10.13
CA ALA A 59 7.58 8.35 11.36
C ALA A 59 8.32 8.89 12.58
N THR A 60 7.54 9.36 13.55
CA THR A 60 8.04 9.64 14.90
C THR A 60 7.51 8.64 15.91
N HIS A 61 6.41 7.95 15.59
CA HIS A 61 5.80 6.91 16.39
C HIS A 61 5.36 5.76 15.49
N LEU A 62 5.46 4.55 16.01
CA LEU A 62 5.14 3.32 15.29
C LEU A 62 4.06 2.56 16.04
N LEU A 63 3.12 2.00 15.28
CA LEU A 63 2.15 1.05 15.79
C LEU A 63 2.07 -0.14 14.85
N ASP A 64 2.08 -1.34 15.42
CA ASP A 64 1.87 -2.56 14.66
C ASP A 64 1.15 -3.61 15.52
N TYR A 65 0.22 -4.35 14.93
CA TYR A 65 -0.56 -5.38 15.61
C TYR A 65 0.26 -6.64 15.94
N PHE A 66 1.25 -6.98 15.09
CA PHE A 66 2.02 -8.21 15.22
C PHE A 66 3.49 -7.91 15.57
N LEU A 67 4.06 -8.63 16.52
CA LEU A 67 5.48 -8.52 16.88
C LEU A 67 6.41 -9.35 15.96
N GLY A 68 5.88 -10.41 15.34
CA GLY A 68 6.66 -11.38 14.57
C GLY A 68 6.46 -11.31 13.05
N LYS A 69 6.96 -12.32 12.34
CA LYS A 69 6.61 -12.54 10.93
C LYS A 69 5.17 -13.03 10.84
N THR A 70 4.48 -12.63 9.78
CA THR A 70 3.10 -13.08 9.49
C THR A 70 2.98 -13.45 8.02
N GLN A 71 1.85 -14.00 7.60
CA GLN A 71 1.55 -14.19 6.17
C GLN A 71 1.62 -12.88 5.37
N HIS A 72 1.40 -11.73 6.03
CA HIS A 72 1.39 -10.39 5.45
C HIS A 72 2.71 -9.64 5.62
N ARG A 73 3.66 -10.19 6.39
CA ARG A 73 4.96 -9.57 6.69
C ARG A 73 6.10 -10.55 6.53
N TYR A 74 6.90 -10.33 5.49
CA TYR A 74 8.09 -11.12 5.20
C TYR A 74 9.31 -10.75 6.09
N ASN A 75 9.47 -9.47 6.41
CA ASN A 75 10.60 -8.95 7.18
C ASN A 75 10.33 -8.98 8.70
N GLU A 76 11.39 -9.02 9.50
CA GLU A 76 11.28 -8.80 10.95
C GLU A 76 10.85 -7.36 11.24
N LEU A 77 10.07 -7.17 12.30
CA LEU A 77 9.66 -5.86 12.79
C LEU A 77 10.91 -5.02 13.11
N LYS A 78 10.91 -3.75 12.67
CA LYS A 78 11.98 -2.80 13.00
C LYS A 78 11.37 -1.56 13.59
N THR A 79 11.91 -1.09 14.71
CA THR A 79 11.47 0.16 15.34
C THR A 79 12.36 1.34 14.99
N ASN A 80 13.59 1.08 14.54
CA ASN A 80 14.62 2.10 14.29
C ASN A 80 14.85 3.04 15.50
N GLY A 81 14.62 2.55 16.72
CA GLY A 81 14.73 3.33 17.95
C GLY A 81 13.57 4.31 18.22
N LEU A 82 12.52 4.28 17.40
CA LEU A 82 11.32 5.10 17.60
C LEU A 82 10.39 4.50 18.66
N PRO A 83 9.58 5.33 19.36
CA PRO A 83 8.47 4.87 20.17
C PRO A 83 7.58 3.89 19.41
N PHE A 84 7.34 2.72 20.00
CA PHE A 84 6.59 1.63 19.37
C PHE A 84 5.48 1.15 20.30
N VAL A 85 4.29 0.93 19.75
CA VAL A 85 3.13 0.40 20.45
C VAL A 85 2.59 -0.82 19.71
N VAL A 86 2.32 -1.90 20.46
CA VAL A 86 1.54 -3.01 19.91
C VAL A 86 0.06 -2.65 20.04
N GLY A 87 -0.67 -2.63 18.92
CA GLY A 87 -2.07 -2.22 18.93
C GLY A 87 -2.79 -2.49 17.62
N ASP A 88 -4.12 -2.43 17.67
CA ASP A 88 -5.00 -2.56 16.50
C ASP A 88 -5.33 -1.16 15.96
N ILE A 89 -5.24 -1.00 14.64
CA ILE A 89 -5.66 0.24 13.96
C ILE A 89 -7.16 0.53 14.14
N GLN A 90 -7.96 -0.50 14.41
CA GLN A 90 -9.39 -0.39 14.69
C GLN A 90 -9.68 0.17 16.10
N GLN A 91 -8.66 0.29 16.96
CA GLN A 91 -8.77 0.88 18.29
C GLN A 91 -7.41 1.44 18.75
N LEU A 92 -7.09 2.65 18.28
CA LEU A 92 -5.81 3.29 18.53
C LEU A 92 -5.72 3.82 19.98
N PRO A 93 -4.65 3.47 20.73
CA PRO A 93 -4.48 3.86 22.13
C PRO A 93 -3.95 5.30 22.29
N TYR A 94 -4.47 6.22 21.48
CA TYR A 94 -4.08 7.63 21.45
C TYR A 94 -5.30 8.52 21.61
N LYS A 95 -5.10 9.71 22.17
CA LYS A 95 -6.14 10.72 22.29
C LYS A 95 -6.42 11.35 20.93
N ASP A 96 -7.56 12.03 20.83
CA ASP A 96 -7.93 12.78 19.64
C ASP A 96 -6.84 13.78 19.27
N LYS A 97 -6.55 13.87 17.97
CA LYS A 97 -5.57 14.79 17.39
C LYS A 97 -4.19 14.76 18.08
N THR A 98 -3.75 13.57 18.50
CA THR A 98 -2.40 13.34 19.05
C THR A 98 -1.31 13.54 17.98
N PHE A 99 -1.62 13.21 16.73
CA PHE A 99 -0.68 13.24 15.61
C PHE A 99 -1.08 14.29 14.59
N ASP A 100 -0.09 14.86 13.92
CA ASP A 100 -0.30 15.76 12.79
C ASP A 100 -0.56 14.96 11.51
N PHE A 101 0.05 13.77 11.39
CA PHE A 101 -0.08 12.90 10.24
C PHE A 101 -0.15 11.41 10.62
N VAL A 102 -1.02 10.66 9.96
CA VAL A 102 -1.00 9.18 9.98
C VAL A 102 -0.62 8.62 8.62
N TYR A 103 0.22 7.59 8.63
CA TYR A 103 0.61 6.84 7.44
C TYR A 103 0.18 5.39 7.63
N SER A 104 -0.48 4.80 6.63
CA SER A 104 -0.87 3.39 6.62
C SER A 104 -0.68 2.83 5.21
N ALA A 105 0.20 1.86 5.01
CA ALA A 105 0.46 1.29 3.70
C ALA A 105 0.46 -0.23 3.71
N HIS A 106 -0.48 -0.81 2.97
CA HIS A 106 -0.74 -2.24 2.88
C HIS A 106 -1.17 -2.87 4.22
N VAL A 107 -2.26 -2.34 4.80
CA VAL A 107 -2.77 -2.71 6.13
C VAL A 107 -4.29 -2.86 6.09
N ILE A 108 -5.01 -1.81 5.70
CA ILE A 108 -6.47 -1.75 5.81
C ILE A 108 -7.21 -2.65 4.80
N GLU A 109 -6.53 -3.27 3.84
CA GLU A 109 -7.10 -4.31 2.99
C GLU A 109 -7.26 -5.66 3.73
N HIS A 110 -6.59 -5.82 4.87
CA HIS A 110 -6.57 -7.04 5.68
C HIS A 110 -7.51 -6.99 6.90
N ILE A 111 -7.93 -5.80 7.33
CA ILE A 111 -8.63 -5.61 8.60
C ILE A 111 -10.08 -6.09 8.55
N ASP A 112 -10.66 -6.35 9.72
CA ASP A 112 -12.04 -6.84 9.80
C ASP A 112 -13.10 -5.76 9.64
N ASN A 113 -12.89 -4.59 10.27
CA ASN A 113 -13.85 -3.48 10.30
C ASN A 113 -13.21 -2.21 9.73
N PRO A 114 -13.33 -1.96 8.41
CA PRO A 114 -12.81 -0.74 7.77
C PRO A 114 -13.29 0.56 8.38
N GLU A 115 -14.57 0.62 8.78
CA GLU A 115 -15.17 1.76 9.46
C GLU A 115 -14.34 2.19 10.66
N LEU A 116 -14.04 1.26 11.59
CA LEU A 116 -13.32 1.59 12.81
C LEU A 116 -11.92 2.12 12.51
N ALA A 117 -11.21 1.50 11.57
CA ALA A 117 -9.89 2.00 11.19
C ALA A 117 -9.94 3.39 10.54
N CYS A 118 -10.93 3.65 9.68
CA CYS A 118 -11.12 4.95 9.05
C CYS A 118 -11.43 6.03 10.09
N GLU A 119 -12.38 5.77 11.00
CA GLU A 119 -12.75 6.69 12.06
C GLU A 119 -11.60 6.92 13.04
N GLU A 120 -10.87 5.88 13.45
CA GLU A 120 -9.72 6.02 14.34
C GLU A 120 -8.60 6.84 13.71
N MET A 121 -8.29 6.62 12.42
CA MET A 121 -7.30 7.43 11.69
C MET A 121 -7.69 8.92 11.65
N MET A 122 -8.96 9.23 11.36
CA MET A 122 -9.46 10.62 11.38
C MET A 122 -9.54 11.20 12.80
N ARG A 123 -9.77 10.37 13.82
CA ARG A 123 -9.84 10.80 15.22
C ARG A 123 -8.46 11.22 15.73
N VAL A 124 -7.44 10.39 15.53
CA VAL A 124 -6.10 10.63 16.11
C VAL A 124 -5.27 11.65 15.33
N ALA A 125 -5.63 11.95 14.08
CA ALA A 125 -4.86 12.86 13.23
C ALA A 125 -5.71 13.80 12.37
N SER A 126 -5.15 14.95 12.01
CA SER A 126 -5.81 15.94 11.15
C SER A 126 -5.60 15.69 9.65
N ARG A 127 -4.67 14.82 9.27
CA ARG A 127 -4.42 14.45 7.87
C ARG A 127 -3.66 13.13 7.85
N GLY A 128 -3.60 12.52 6.67
CA GLY A 128 -2.89 11.27 6.56
C GLY A 128 -2.81 10.73 5.15
N TYR A 129 -2.17 9.58 5.05
CA TYR A 129 -2.00 8.84 3.82
C TYR A 129 -2.30 7.37 4.02
N ILE A 130 -3.07 6.84 3.08
CA ILE A 130 -3.47 5.44 3.01
C ILE A 130 -3.01 4.91 1.65
N GLU A 131 -2.25 3.82 1.65
CA GLU A 131 -1.90 3.07 0.45
C GLU A 131 -2.42 1.66 0.52
N VAL A 132 -3.15 1.25 -0.53
CA VAL A 132 -3.72 -0.09 -0.66
C VAL A 132 -3.57 -0.57 -2.09
N PRO A 133 -3.48 -1.88 -2.34
CA PRO A 133 -3.40 -2.40 -3.70
C PRO A 133 -4.66 -2.07 -4.48
N THR A 134 -4.52 -1.88 -5.79
CA THR A 134 -5.68 -1.89 -6.67
C THR A 134 -6.14 -3.34 -6.87
N ARG A 135 -7.43 -3.54 -7.21
CA ARG A 135 -7.93 -4.87 -7.60
C ARG A 135 -7.10 -5.50 -8.73
N MET A 136 -6.58 -4.67 -9.65
CA MET A 136 -5.69 -5.10 -10.71
C MET A 136 -4.38 -5.71 -10.15
N SER A 137 -3.81 -5.08 -9.12
CA SER A 137 -2.63 -5.59 -8.41
C SER A 137 -2.89 -6.96 -7.80
N ASP A 138 -4.02 -7.12 -7.10
CA ASP A 138 -4.39 -8.40 -6.49
C ASP A 138 -4.53 -9.53 -7.51
N ILE A 139 -5.12 -9.21 -8.67
CA ILE A 139 -5.27 -10.15 -9.78
C ILE A 139 -3.91 -10.51 -10.39
N MET A 140 -3.04 -9.53 -10.64
CA MET A 140 -1.76 -9.79 -11.32
C MET A 140 -0.72 -10.44 -10.42
N PHE A 141 -0.77 -10.19 -9.10
CA PHE A 141 0.15 -10.80 -8.14
C PHE A 141 -0.42 -12.06 -7.46
N ASN A 142 -1.60 -12.51 -7.87
CA ASN A 142 -2.34 -13.66 -7.33
C ASN A 142 -2.66 -13.57 -5.83
N PHE A 143 -2.88 -12.35 -5.34
CA PHE A 143 -3.29 -12.12 -3.96
C PHE A 143 -4.79 -12.36 -3.76
N ALA A 144 -5.61 -12.25 -4.81
CA ALA A 144 -7.06 -12.42 -4.74
C ALA A 144 -7.49 -13.85 -4.30
N ARG A 145 -6.77 -14.89 -4.75
CA ARG A 145 -7.04 -16.29 -4.37
C ARG A 145 -6.31 -16.75 -3.12
N MET A 146 -5.36 -15.99 -2.61
CA MET A 146 -4.65 -16.38 -1.39
C MET A 146 -5.64 -16.42 -0.22
N ASN A 147 -5.68 -17.57 0.45
CA ASN A 147 -6.61 -17.77 1.55
C ASN A 147 -6.33 -16.77 2.68
N HIS A 148 -7.38 -16.12 3.17
CA HIS A 148 -7.35 -15.11 4.22
C HIS A 148 -6.30 -14.00 4.02
N PHE A 149 -6.04 -13.60 2.76
CA PHE A 149 -5.06 -12.55 2.48
C PHE A 149 -5.69 -11.15 2.46
N HIS A 150 -6.21 -10.70 1.32
CA HIS A 150 -7.01 -9.47 1.25
C HIS A 150 -8.49 -9.82 1.47
N LYS A 151 -9.10 -9.17 2.45
CA LYS A 151 -10.55 -9.23 2.69
C LYS A 151 -11.26 -8.26 1.76
N TRP A 152 -10.68 -7.08 1.57
CA TRP A 152 -11.26 -5.98 0.80
C TRP A 152 -10.48 -5.74 -0.49
N HIS A 153 -11.18 -5.44 -1.58
CA HIS A 153 -10.60 -4.64 -2.65
C HIS A 153 -11.09 -3.20 -2.49
N ILE A 154 -10.14 -2.27 -2.51
CA ILE A 154 -10.41 -0.87 -2.17
C ILE A 154 -10.21 -0.01 -3.42
N SER A 155 -11.13 0.89 -3.68
CA SER A 155 -11.00 1.91 -4.73
C SER A 155 -11.17 3.30 -4.15
N MET A 156 -10.70 4.30 -4.90
CA MET A 156 -10.79 5.71 -4.54
C MET A 156 -11.73 6.44 -5.50
N ALA A 157 -12.60 7.29 -4.97
CA ALA A 157 -13.42 8.23 -5.72
C ALA A 157 -13.32 9.64 -5.11
N GLY A 158 -12.40 10.45 -5.62
CA GLY A 158 -12.08 11.75 -5.02
C GLY A 158 -11.56 11.57 -3.58
N ASN A 159 -12.22 12.23 -2.61
CA ASN A 159 -11.92 12.11 -1.18
C ASN A 159 -12.72 10.98 -0.48
N THR A 160 -12.97 9.89 -1.20
CA THR A 160 -13.79 8.77 -0.72
C THR A 160 -13.07 7.44 -0.96
N LEU A 161 -13.03 6.59 0.06
CA LEU A 161 -12.62 5.19 -0.04
C LEU A 161 -13.83 4.28 -0.18
N ILE A 162 -13.77 3.34 -1.12
CA ILE A 162 -14.84 2.36 -1.34
C ILE A 162 -14.25 0.98 -1.06
N PHE A 163 -14.71 0.35 0.01
CA PHE A 163 -14.34 -1.01 0.39
C PHE A 163 -15.40 -1.97 -0.14
N SER A 164 -14.97 -3.00 -0.87
CA SER A 164 -15.83 -4.11 -1.28
C SER A 164 -15.19 -5.41 -0.84
N GLU A 165 -15.92 -6.19 -0.04
CA GLU A 165 -15.47 -7.50 0.40
C GLU A 165 -15.44 -8.47 -0.79
N TYR A 166 -14.33 -9.20 -0.96
CA TYR A 166 -14.23 -10.22 -1.99
C TYR A 166 -15.23 -11.35 -1.74
N ASN A 167 -16.12 -11.60 -2.71
CA ASN A 167 -16.89 -12.84 -2.77
C ASN A 167 -16.16 -13.95 -3.53
N ASP A 168 -16.68 -15.18 -3.44
CA ASP A 168 -16.07 -16.36 -4.03
C ASP A 168 -15.91 -16.27 -5.56
N TRP A 169 -16.84 -15.61 -6.25
CA TRP A 169 -16.78 -15.41 -7.70
C TRP A 169 -15.67 -14.43 -8.12
N GLU A 170 -15.38 -13.46 -7.26
CA GLU A 170 -14.39 -12.41 -7.49
C GLU A 170 -12.97 -12.80 -7.07
N ARG A 171 -12.81 -13.85 -6.26
CA ARG A 171 -11.51 -14.46 -5.93
C ARG A 171 -10.94 -15.21 -7.14
N LYS A 172 -10.58 -14.44 -8.16
CA LYS A 172 -9.95 -14.90 -9.39
C LYS A 172 -8.74 -14.02 -9.68
N ASP A 173 -7.69 -14.67 -10.14
CA ASP A 173 -6.45 -14.05 -10.55
C ASP A 173 -5.93 -14.74 -11.82
N THR A 174 -4.73 -14.39 -12.27
CA THR A 174 -4.13 -14.96 -13.48
C THR A 174 -3.84 -16.47 -13.34
N GLY A 175 -3.81 -17.00 -12.12
CA GLY A 175 -3.38 -18.38 -11.83
C GLY A 175 -1.90 -18.62 -12.11
N ASP A 176 -1.13 -17.57 -12.41
CA ASP A 176 0.28 -17.66 -12.79
C ASP A 176 1.10 -16.60 -12.03
N VAL A 177 2.11 -17.07 -11.29
CA VAL A 177 3.03 -16.28 -10.48
C VAL A 177 4.13 -15.58 -11.31
N GLU A 178 4.18 -15.79 -12.64
CA GLU A 178 5.23 -15.20 -13.48
C GLU A 178 5.28 -13.67 -13.38
N PHE A 179 4.14 -12.96 -13.33
CA PHE A 179 4.16 -11.51 -13.16
C PHE A 179 4.84 -11.10 -11.84
N PHE A 180 4.50 -11.80 -10.75
CA PHE A 180 5.15 -11.58 -9.45
C PHE A 180 6.66 -11.83 -9.52
N LYS A 181 7.09 -12.96 -10.11
CA LYS A 181 8.51 -13.30 -10.26
C LYS A 181 9.26 -12.28 -11.11
N ILE A 182 8.68 -11.84 -12.22
CA ILE A 182 9.28 -10.87 -13.14
C ILE A 182 9.40 -9.51 -12.45
N ALA A 183 8.34 -9.04 -11.79
CA ALA A 183 8.30 -7.76 -11.08
C ALA A 183 9.31 -7.71 -9.92
N HIS A 184 9.53 -8.84 -9.25
CA HIS A 184 10.46 -8.96 -8.11
C HIS A 184 11.81 -9.61 -8.47
N SER A 185 12.07 -9.86 -9.76
CA SER A 185 13.30 -10.51 -10.21
C SER A 185 14.55 -9.76 -9.76
N MET A 186 15.59 -10.49 -9.34
CA MET A 186 16.90 -9.90 -9.06
C MET A 186 17.54 -9.30 -10.31
N LEU A 187 17.23 -9.84 -11.50
CA LEU A 187 17.75 -9.36 -12.77
C LEU A 187 16.91 -8.20 -13.32
N PRO A 188 17.54 -7.18 -13.92
CA PRO A 188 16.81 -6.09 -14.54
C PRO A 188 16.03 -6.59 -15.77
N ASN A 189 14.75 -6.24 -15.85
CA ASN A 189 13.91 -6.53 -17.00
C ASN A 189 12.92 -5.38 -17.27
N SER A 190 12.38 -5.31 -18.49
CA SER A 190 11.52 -4.23 -18.96
C SER A 190 10.20 -4.14 -18.18
N LEU A 191 9.60 -5.29 -17.84
CA LEU A 191 8.36 -5.37 -17.08
C LEU A 191 8.54 -4.90 -15.64
N LYS A 192 9.59 -5.33 -14.93
CA LYS A 192 9.99 -4.81 -13.62
C LYS A 192 10.17 -3.29 -13.66
N LYS A 193 10.86 -2.78 -14.68
CA LYS A 193 11.05 -1.33 -14.85
C LYS A 193 9.72 -0.61 -15.09
N ALA A 194 8.83 -1.17 -15.91
CA ALA A 194 7.50 -0.62 -16.16
C ALA A 194 6.65 -0.63 -14.89
N TYR A 195 6.62 -1.74 -14.15
CA TYR A 195 5.95 -1.86 -12.86
C TYR A 195 6.47 -0.82 -11.86
N ARG A 196 7.79 -0.76 -11.60
CA ARG A 196 8.37 0.19 -10.64
C ARG A 196 8.13 1.65 -11.01
N LYS A 197 8.22 1.98 -12.31
CA LYS A 197 7.98 3.34 -12.81
C LYS A 197 6.53 3.75 -12.64
N ASN A 198 5.58 2.83 -12.79
CA ASN A 198 4.15 3.11 -12.82
C ASN A 198 3.41 2.48 -11.63
N LYS A 199 4.04 2.42 -10.45
CA LYS A 199 3.45 1.79 -9.25
C LYS A 199 2.11 2.41 -8.84
N ASN A 200 1.87 3.68 -9.16
CA ASN A 200 0.58 4.34 -8.97
C ASN A 200 -0.59 3.71 -9.74
N LEU A 201 -0.34 2.84 -10.74
CA LEU A 201 -1.38 2.06 -11.40
C LEU A 201 -1.78 0.81 -10.58
N TYR A 202 -0.89 0.35 -9.70
CA TYR A 202 -1.03 -0.89 -8.92
C TYR A 202 -1.39 -0.61 -7.45
N THR A 203 -1.36 0.66 -7.05
CA THR A 203 -1.64 1.10 -5.70
C THR A 203 -2.57 2.30 -5.75
N ASN A 204 -3.62 2.25 -4.94
CA ASN A 204 -4.43 3.41 -4.60
C ASN A 204 -3.63 4.22 -3.58
N MET A 205 -3.30 5.47 -3.93
CA MET A 205 -2.53 6.39 -3.10
C MET A 205 -3.44 7.51 -2.58
N PHE A 206 -3.96 7.36 -1.37
CA PHE A 206 -5.02 8.19 -0.82
C PHE A 206 -4.49 9.16 0.23
N LEU A 207 -4.19 10.39 -0.18
CA LEU A 207 -3.85 11.50 0.71
C LEU A 207 -5.13 12.22 1.12
N TRP A 208 -5.33 12.45 2.41
CA TRP A 208 -6.53 13.09 2.95
C TRP A 208 -6.17 14.16 3.98
N LYS A 209 -7.09 15.11 4.17
CA LYS A 209 -6.97 16.20 5.13
C LYS A 209 -8.33 16.47 5.79
N ASP A 210 -8.30 16.67 7.09
CA ASP A 210 -9.38 16.92 8.04
C ASP A 210 -10.40 15.78 8.13
N HIS A 211 -10.96 15.35 7.01
CA HIS A 211 -11.99 14.33 6.89
C HIS A 211 -11.89 13.61 5.55
N PHE A 212 -12.33 12.36 5.50
CA PHE A 212 -12.62 11.65 4.24
C PHE A 212 -13.84 10.75 4.38
N ASN A 213 -14.47 10.45 3.25
CA ASN A 213 -15.65 9.60 3.24
C ASN A 213 -15.28 8.14 3.00
N TYR A 214 -16.13 7.22 3.48
CA TYR A 214 -16.03 5.83 3.07
C TYR A 214 -17.39 5.19 2.84
N PHE A 215 -17.37 4.14 2.03
CA PHE A 215 -18.45 3.18 1.89
C PHE A 215 -17.89 1.77 2.06
N VAL A 216 -18.57 0.93 2.83
CA VAL A 216 -18.22 -0.47 3.05
C VAL A 216 -19.34 -1.36 2.54
N PHE A 217 -19.03 -2.18 1.55
CA PHE A 217 -19.95 -3.14 0.96
C PHE A 217 -19.54 -4.56 1.33
N ASP A 218 -20.49 -5.35 1.84
CA ASP A 218 -20.28 -6.78 2.09
C ASP A 218 -20.13 -7.58 0.79
N LYS A 219 -19.81 -8.87 0.92
CA LYS A 219 -19.63 -9.78 -0.24
C LYS A 219 -20.89 -9.95 -1.11
N LEU A 220 -22.07 -9.55 -0.64
CA LEU A 220 -23.32 -9.57 -1.39
C LEU A 220 -23.60 -8.22 -2.08
N GLY A 221 -22.76 -7.22 -1.87
CA GLY A 221 -22.90 -5.87 -2.41
C GLY A 221 -23.84 -4.98 -1.59
N ASN A 222 -24.22 -5.38 -0.37
CA ASN A 222 -25.01 -4.53 0.52
C ASN A 222 -24.11 -3.47 1.14
N LEU A 223 -24.58 -2.22 1.18
CA LEU A 223 -23.92 -1.18 1.96
C LEU A 223 -24.12 -1.46 3.45
N ILE A 224 -23.05 -1.82 4.16
CA ILE A 224 -23.09 -2.17 5.59
C ILE A 224 -22.58 -1.05 6.49
N SER A 225 -21.79 -0.10 5.97
CA SER A 225 -21.32 1.06 6.72
C SER A 225 -20.91 2.22 5.81
N SER A 226 -21.11 3.45 6.29
CA SER A 226 -20.65 4.69 5.66
C SER A 226 -20.75 5.88 6.62
N ASN A 227 -19.82 6.81 6.52
CA ASN A 227 -19.93 8.13 7.17
C ASN A 227 -20.49 9.22 6.23
N TYR A 228 -20.87 8.87 4.99
CA TYR A 228 -21.42 9.79 4.02
C TYR A 228 -22.89 10.09 4.35
N LYS A 229 -23.16 11.31 4.82
CA LYS A 229 -24.52 11.79 5.04
C LYS A 229 -25.09 12.30 3.72
N LYS A 230 -26.27 11.81 3.33
CA LYS A 230 -27.06 12.34 2.21
C LYS A 230 -27.57 13.75 2.52
#